data_AF-A0A4P7WYC9-F1
#
_entry.id   AF-A0A4P7WYC9-F1
#
_cell.length_a   1.000
_cell.length_b   1.000
_cell.length_c   1.000
_cell.angle_alpha   90.00
_cell.angle_beta   90.00
_cell.angle_gamma   90.00
#
_symmetry.space_group_name_H-M   'P 1'
#
loop_
_entity.id
_entity.type
_entity.pdbx_description
1 polymer ?
#
loop_
_entity_poly.entity_id
_entity_poly.type
_entity_poly.pdbx_seq_one_letter_code
_entity_poly.pdbx_strand_id
1 'polypeptide(L)'
;MKKKILKVISPITLLVVALFIIGSGCPADDGVDDEPETSACDYEGYDALDTTNNTTTLISEAELTTDFFYTSSNGPEVEIYETSNPGDFWFVTTVVTVNATGTGQLSIGGVIQTVNVTCLATGSAVGEGMQFIVTGSGLDAEFCVKIDEYH
;
A
#
# COMPACT_ATOMS: atom_id res chain seq x y z
N MET A 1 -44.10 -13.17 40.03
CA MET A 1 -43.01 -12.16 40.10
C MET A 1 -41.83 -12.66 39.28
N LYS A 2 -41.48 -12.00 38.16
CA LYS A 2 -40.36 -12.41 37.28
C LYS A 2 -39.05 -11.83 37.83
N LYS A 3 -38.14 -12.67 38.36
CA LYS A 3 -36.78 -12.24 38.73
C LYS A 3 -35.95 -12.12 37.44
N LYS A 4 -35.49 -10.91 37.13
CA LYS A 4 -34.52 -10.64 36.06
C LYS A 4 -33.17 -11.22 36.48
N ILE A 5 -32.65 -12.16 35.71
CA ILE A 5 -31.29 -12.69 35.88
C ILE A 5 -30.35 -11.68 35.23
N LEU A 6 -29.70 -10.84 36.03
CA LEU A 6 -28.55 -10.06 35.56
C LEU A 6 -27.39 -11.04 35.35
N LYS A 7 -27.05 -11.33 34.09
CA LYS A 7 -25.81 -12.06 33.77
C LYS A 7 -24.64 -11.17 34.17
N VAL A 8 -23.85 -11.64 35.13
CA VAL A 8 -22.57 -11.02 35.49
C VAL A 8 -21.64 -11.22 34.30
N ILE A 9 -21.34 -10.14 33.59
CA ILE A 9 -20.39 -10.15 32.48
C ILE A 9 -19.01 -10.33 33.10
N SER A 10 -18.28 -11.36 32.68
CA SER A 10 -16.93 -11.65 33.18
C SER A 10 -15.99 -10.49 32.82
N PRO A 11 -15.06 -10.08 33.71
CA PRO A 11 -14.10 -9.02 33.41
C PRO A 11 -13.22 -9.34 32.19
N ILE A 12 -13.04 -10.63 31.88
CA ILE A 12 -12.31 -11.09 30.68
C ILE A 12 -13.09 -10.76 29.40
N THR A 13 -14.42 -10.86 29.42
CA THR A 13 -15.27 -10.53 28.26
C THR A 13 -15.29 -9.03 27.99
N LEU A 14 -15.15 -8.21 29.03
CA LEU A 14 -15.04 -6.75 28.91
C LEU A 14 -13.68 -6.33 28.32
N LEU A 15 -12.60 -7.05 28.65
CA LEU A 15 -11.25 -6.80 28.12
C LEU A 15 -11.12 -7.14 26.63
N VAL A 16 -11.75 -8.23 26.17
CA VAL A 16 -11.75 -8.60 24.74
C VAL A 16 -12.53 -7.59 23.90
N VAL A 17 -13.65 -7.05 24.42
CA VAL A 17 -14.39 -5.98 23.74
C VAL A 17 -13.59 -4.68 23.70
N ALA A 18 -12.86 -4.32 24.76
CA ALA A 18 -12.03 -3.12 24.80
C ALA A 18 -10.87 -3.16 23.79
N LEU A 19 -10.29 -4.34 23.50
CA LEU A 19 -9.25 -4.49 22.49
C LEU A 19 -9.74 -4.25 21.05
N PHE A 20 -11.03 -4.43 20.77
CA PHE A 20 -11.60 -4.18 19.44
C PHE A 20 -11.91 -2.70 19.15
N ILE A 21 -11.94 -1.82 20.16
CA ILE A 21 -12.29 -0.39 19.98
C ILE A 21 -11.05 0.47 19.71
N ILE A 22 -9.84 -0.06 19.90
CA ILE A 22 -8.59 0.69 19.72
C ILE A 22 -8.02 0.61 18.28
N GLY A 23 -8.67 -0.12 17.38
CA GLY A 23 -8.28 -0.27 15.98
C GLY A 23 -9.29 0.37 15.03
N SER A 24 -9.24 1.69 14.90
CA SER A 24 -9.72 2.48 13.74
C SER A 24 -9.66 3.97 14.10
N GLY A 25 -8.46 4.46 14.39
CA GLY A 25 -8.20 5.89 14.37
C GLY A 25 -8.09 6.34 12.92
N CYS A 26 -9.22 6.50 12.24
CA CYS A 26 -9.27 7.38 11.08
C CYS A 26 -9.22 8.81 11.62
N PRO A 27 -8.21 9.64 11.34
CA PRO A 27 -8.36 11.06 11.54
C PRO A 27 -9.53 11.52 10.66
N ALA A 28 -10.49 12.20 11.27
CA ALA A 28 -11.59 12.79 10.53
C ALA A 28 -11.00 13.81 9.56
N ASP A 29 -11.18 13.56 8.26
CA ASP A 29 -10.93 14.51 7.17
C ASP A 29 -11.67 15.83 7.46
N ASP A 30 -10.93 16.84 7.90
CA ASP A 30 -11.41 18.17 8.23
C ASP A 30 -11.21 19.17 7.08
N GLY A 31 -10.92 18.67 5.87
CA GLY A 31 -10.96 19.46 4.64
C GLY A 31 -9.93 20.57 4.57
N VAL A 32 -8.76 20.39 5.19
CA VAL A 32 -7.64 21.34 5.12
C VAL A 32 -6.35 20.60 4.80
N ASP A 33 -5.81 20.88 3.60
CA ASP A 33 -4.50 20.49 3.04
C ASP A 33 -4.08 19.03 3.29
N ASP A 34 -4.12 18.24 2.19
CA ASP A 34 -3.47 16.94 2.00
C ASP A 34 -2.40 16.68 3.07
N GLU A 35 -2.80 15.98 4.15
CA GLU A 35 -1.83 15.42 5.09
C GLU A 35 -0.83 14.67 4.22
N PRO A 36 0.48 14.95 4.31
CA PRO A 36 1.44 14.22 3.50
C PRO A 36 1.22 12.75 3.83
N GLU A 37 0.77 11.97 2.84
CA GLU A 37 0.48 10.53 2.94
C GLU A 37 1.42 9.94 3.97
N THR A 38 0.86 9.67 5.15
CA THR A 38 1.70 9.43 6.31
C THR A 38 2.56 8.21 5.99
N SER A 39 3.76 8.10 6.56
CA SER A 39 4.61 6.90 6.36
C SER A 39 3.99 5.60 6.91
N ALA A 40 2.69 5.58 7.18
CA ALA A 40 1.90 4.41 7.52
C ALA A 40 1.18 3.94 6.25
N CYS A 41 1.43 2.70 5.87
CA CYS A 41 0.66 2.05 4.83
C CYS A 41 -0.77 1.84 5.29
N ASP A 42 -1.71 2.63 4.78
CA ASP A 42 -3.12 2.52 5.13
C ASP A 42 -3.80 1.34 4.42
N TYR A 43 -3.28 0.93 3.26
CA TYR A 43 -3.69 -0.25 2.51
C TYR A 43 -2.47 -1.10 2.07
N GLU A 44 -2.41 -2.37 2.47
CA GLU A 44 -1.40 -3.32 1.96
C GLU A 44 -1.78 -3.75 0.53
N GLY A 45 -1.13 -3.16 -0.46
CA GLY A 45 -1.32 -3.41 -1.88
C GLY A 45 -1.07 -2.15 -2.72
N TYR A 46 -1.82 -2.02 -3.81
CA TYR A 46 -1.90 -0.82 -4.64
C TYR A 46 -3.21 -0.07 -4.35
N ASP A 47 -3.12 1.20 -3.97
CA ASP A 47 -4.25 2.12 -3.85
C ASP A 47 -4.04 3.28 -4.83
N ALA A 48 -5.01 3.54 -5.70
CA ALA A 48 -4.91 4.60 -6.68
C ALA A 48 -6.20 5.36 -6.89
N LEU A 49 -6.09 6.68 -6.91
CA LEU A 49 -7.11 7.63 -7.33
C LEU A 49 -6.84 8.09 -8.76
N ASP A 50 -7.79 7.81 -9.66
CA ASP A 50 -7.88 8.50 -10.94
C ASP A 50 -8.44 9.90 -10.70
N THR A 51 -7.55 10.90 -10.70
CA THR A 51 -7.90 12.30 -10.39
C THR A 51 -8.70 12.97 -11.52
N THR A 52 -8.87 12.31 -12.67
CA THR A 52 -9.69 12.84 -13.76
C THR A 52 -11.18 12.58 -13.56
N ASN A 53 -11.54 11.52 -12.85
CA ASN A 53 -12.92 11.08 -12.66
C ASN A 53 -13.27 10.67 -11.21
N ASN A 54 -12.32 10.80 -10.28
CA ASN A 54 -12.43 10.43 -8.87
C ASN A 54 -12.80 8.96 -8.65
N THR A 55 -12.27 8.06 -9.48
CA THR A 55 -12.43 6.61 -9.30
C THR A 55 -11.24 6.06 -8.56
N THR A 56 -11.49 5.28 -7.50
CA THR A 56 -10.45 4.55 -6.77
C THR A 56 -10.30 3.13 -7.31
N THR A 57 -9.06 2.68 -7.45
CA THR A 57 -8.69 1.30 -7.77
C THR A 57 -7.85 0.75 -6.63
N LEU A 58 -8.24 -0.43 -6.12
CA LEU A 58 -7.51 -1.14 -5.08
C LEU A 58 -7.12 -2.52 -5.62
N ILE A 59 -5.85 -2.91 -5.49
CA ILE A 59 -5.37 -4.27 -5.75
C ILE A 59 -4.65 -4.73 -4.50
N SER A 60 -5.11 -5.83 -3.90
CA SER A 60 -4.54 -6.25 -2.62
C SER A 60 -3.14 -6.80 -2.78
N GLU A 61 -2.33 -6.69 -1.73
CA GLU A 61 -0.99 -7.30 -1.70
C GLU A 61 -1.01 -8.80 -2.05
N ALA A 62 -2.07 -9.52 -1.66
CA ALA A 62 -2.22 -10.94 -1.97
C ALA A 62 -2.43 -11.23 -3.48
N GLU A 63 -2.75 -10.21 -4.27
CA GLU A 63 -2.91 -10.26 -5.72
C GLU A 63 -1.69 -9.72 -6.47
N LEU A 64 -0.72 -9.13 -5.75
CA LEU A 64 0.53 -8.64 -6.28
C LEU A 64 1.66 -9.63 -6.01
N THR A 65 2.73 -9.52 -6.81
CA THR A 65 4.04 -10.09 -6.52
C THR A 65 5.06 -8.97 -6.61
N THR A 66 5.99 -8.92 -5.66
CA THR A 66 7.09 -7.96 -5.64
C THR A 66 8.44 -8.67 -5.76
N ASP A 67 9.12 -8.44 -6.88
CA ASP A 67 10.48 -8.87 -7.13
C ASP A 67 11.45 -7.73 -6.83
N PHE A 68 12.33 -7.92 -5.86
CA PHE A 68 13.39 -6.96 -5.56
C PHE A 68 14.75 -7.45 -6.06
N PHE A 69 15.30 -6.75 -7.03
CA PHE A 69 16.62 -7.00 -7.58
C PHE A 69 17.63 -6.10 -6.88
N TYR A 70 18.37 -6.65 -5.92
CA TYR A 70 19.38 -5.86 -5.20
C TYR A 70 20.61 -5.57 -6.08
N THR A 71 20.89 -6.46 -7.04
CA THR A 71 21.94 -6.24 -8.04
C THR A 71 21.40 -6.47 -9.45
N SER A 72 21.27 -5.40 -10.22
CA SER A 72 20.94 -5.43 -11.65
C SER A 72 21.89 -4.54 -12.46
N SER A 73 21.86 -4.61 -13.80
CA SER A 73 22.64 -3.71 -14.65
C SER A 73 22.24 -2.24 -14.53
N ASN A 74 21.04 -1.96 -14.01
CA ASN A 74 20.50 -0.61 -13.78
C ASN A 74 20.77 -0.10 -12.35
N GLY A 75 21.37 -0.93 -11.49
CA GLY A 75 21.39 -0.73 -10.05
C GLY A 75 20.26 -1.51 -9.37
N PRO A 76 20.05 -1.31 -8.05
CA PRO A 76 18.91 -1.90 -7.35
C PRO A 76 17.58 -1.43 -7.96
N GLU A 77 16.67 -2.37 -8.23
CA GLU A 77 15.36 -2.09 -8.82
C GLU A 77 14.29 -3.02 -8.27
N VAL A 78 13.04 -2.58 -8.36
CA VAL A 78 11.87 -3.35 -7.94
C VAL A 78 10.90 -3.47 -9.11
N GLU A 79 10.30 -4.65 -9.23
CA GLU A 79 9.16 -4.92 -10.10
C GLU A 79 7.99 -5.39 -9.25
N ILE A 80 6.82 -4.77 -9.43
CA ILE A 80 5.58 -5.12 -8.74
C ILE A 80 4.54 -5.42 -9.82
N TYR A 81 3.91 -6.58 -9.81
CA TYR A 81 2.94 -6.95 -10.85
C TYR A 81 1.76 -7.74 -10.31
N GLU A 82 0.65 -7.69 -11.03
CA GLU A 82 -0.51 -8.53 -10.68
C GLU A 82 -0.18 -10.00 -10.96
N THR A 83 -0.17 -10.83 -9.92
CA THR A 83 0.23 -12.24 -9.97
C THR A 83 -0.57 -13.05 -11.00
N SER A 84 -1.86 -12.72 -11.15
CA SER A 84 -2.76 -13.42 -12.07
C SER A 84 -2.60 -12.98 -13.53
N ASN A 85 -2.05 -11.78 -13.76
CA ASN A 85 -1.98 -11.13 -15.07
C ASN A 85 -0.81 -10.13 -15.18
N PRO A 86 0.44 -10.62 -15.12
CA PRO A 86 1.63 -9.76 -15.05
C PRO A 86 1.87 -8.91 -16.30
N GLY A 87 1.17 -9.19 -17.41
CA GLY A 87 1.32 -8.44 -18.65
C GLY A 87 0.52 -7.13 -18.68
N ASP A 88 -0.59 -7.05 -17.96
CA ASP A 88 -1.50 -5.91 -18.04
C ASP A 88 -1.27 -4.88 -16.92
N PHE A 89 -0.99 -5.35 -15.70
CA PHE A 89 -0.68 -4.51 -14.55
C PHE A 89 0.71 -4.82 -13.98
N TRP A 90 1.60 -3.85 -14.07
CA TRP A 90 2.95 -3.93 -13.51
C TRP A 90 3.56 -2.55 -13.30
N PHE A 91 4.48 -2.44 -12.36
CA PHE A 91 5.24 -1.25 -12.00
C PHE A 91 6.71 -1.61 -11.87
N VAL A 92 7.59 -0.77 -12.41
CA VAL A 92 9.04 -0.94 -12.28
C VAL A 92 9.71 0.39 -11.97
N THR A 93 10.67 0.36 -11.05
CA THR A 93 11.47 1.55 -10.70
C THR A 93 12.83 1.18 -10.13
N THR A 94 13.80 2.05 -10.34
CA THR A 94 15.11 2.00 -9.64
C THR A 94 15.12 2.92 -8.41
N VAL A 95 14.02 3.61 -8.11
CA VAL A 95 13.88 4.52 -6.96
C VAL A 95 13.56 3.69 -5.72
N VAL A 96 14.56 2.97 -5.21
CA VAL A 96 14.42 2.01 -4.09
C VAL A 96 15.22 2.42 -2.84
N THR A 97 15.76 3.63 -2.82
CA THR A 97 16.39 4.20 -1.62
C THR A 97 15.38 5.10 -0.92
N VAL A 98 15.22 4.93 0.39
CA VAL A 98 14.30 5.74 1.22
C VAL A 98 14.56 7.23 1.02
N ASN A 99 13.49 8.01 0.84
CA ASN A 99 13.44 9.42 0.49
C ASN A 99 13.98 9.79 -0.91
N ALA A 100 14.37 8.81 -1.74
CA ALA A 100 14.72 9.09 -3.11
C ALA A 100 13.47 9.38 -3.93
N THR A 101 13.63 10.28 -4.89
CA THR A 101 12.63 10.60 -5.90
C THR A 101 13.20 10.35 -7.28
N GLY A 102 12.33 10.04 -8.23
CA GLY A 102 12.70 9.79 -9.62
C GLY A 102 11.50 9.38 -10.45
N THR A 103 11.73 8.51 -11.42
CA THR A 103 10.69 8.04 -12.33
C THR A 103 10.65 6.52 -12.38
N GLY A 104 9.46 5.98 -12.66
CA GLY A 104 9.25 4.57 -12.97
C GLY A 104 8.44 4.41 -14.26
N GLN A 105 8.12 3.17 -14.59
CA GLN A 105 7.09 2.84 -15.57
C GLN A 105 5.97 2.08 -14.87
N LEU A 106 4.73 2.41 -15.19
CA LEU A 106 3.53 1.74 -14.71
C LEU A 106 2.67 1.35 -15.91
N SER A 107 2.25 0.10 -15.97
CA SER A 107 1.25 -0.39 -16.91
C SER A 107 -0.08 -0.57 -16.18
N ILE A 108 -1.15 0.00 -16.72
CA ILE A 108 -2.52 -0.22 -16.24
C ILE A 108 -3.36 -0.66 -17.45
N GLY A 109 -3.89 -1.89 -17.42
CA GLY A 109 -4.63 -2.46 -18.55
C GLY A 109 -3.81 -2.53 -19.85
N GLY A 110 -2.48 -2.73 -19.73
CA GLY A 110 -1.54 -2.79 -20.84
C GLY A 110 -1.10 -1.42 -21.39
N VAL A 111 -1.57 -0.30 -20.82
CA VAL A 111 -1.13 1.04 -21.21
C VAL A 111 0.02 1.47 -20.31
N ILE A 112 1.20 1.62 -20.92
CA ILE A 112 2.43 2.00 -20.21
C ILE A 112 2.53 3.53 -20.12
N GLN A 113 2.77 4.02 -18.91
CA GLN A 113 3.02 5.43 -18.64
C GLN A 113 4.26 5.63 -17.77
N THR A 114 4.95 6.74 -18.02
CA THR A 114 6.00 7.22 -17.11
C THR A 114 5.34 7.91 -15.93
N VAL A 115 5.77 7.55 -14.72
CA VAL A 115 5.24 8.07 -13.47
C VAL A 115 6.38 8.65 -12.62
N ASN A 116 6.07 9.64 -11.79
CA ASN A 116 6.98 10.10 -10.75
C ASN A 116 6.88 9.16 -9.56
N VAL A 117 8.02 8.85 -8.94
CA VAL A 117 8.10 7.90 -7.84
C VAL A 117 8.83 8.54 -6.67
N THR A 118 8.29 8.39 -5.47
CA THR A 118 8.97 8.66 -4.20
C THR A 118 9.00 7.39 -3.37
N CYS A 119 10.18 6.92 -2.95
CA CYS A 119 10.30 5.79 -2.03
C CYS A 119 10.22 6.29 -0.59
N LEU A 120 9.21 5.86 0.16
CA LEU A 120 9.02 6.21 1.57
C LEU A 120 9.62 5.17 2.51
N ALA A 121 9.56 3.89 2.12
CA ALA A 121 10.12 2.78 2.87
C ALA A 121 10.73 1.75 1.90
N THR A 122 11.81 1.08 2.33
CA THR A 122 12.40 -0.03 1.59
C THR A 122 12.80 -1.16 2.53
N GLY A 123 12.49 -2.38 2.11
CA GLY A 123 13.00 -3.61 2.68
C GLY A 123 14.33 -4.01 2.05
N SER A 124 14.90 -5.08 2.61
CA SER A 124 16.18 -5.68 2.21
C SER A 124 16.14 -7.22 2.22
N ALA A 125 14.97 -7.81 2.47
CA ALA A 125 14.75 -9.25 2.48
C ALA A 125 13.29 -9.60 2.24
N VAL A 126 13.03 -10.84 1.82
CA VAL A 126 11.67 -11.39 1.65
C VAL A 126 10.82 -11.19 2.91
N GLY A 127 9.61 -10.69 2.72
CA GLY A 127 8.63 -10.36 3.76
C GLY A 127 8.80 -8.96 4.38
N GLU A 128 9.87 -8.23 4.06
CA GLU A 128 10.02 -6.84 4.47
C GLU A 128 9.25 -5.90 3.53
N GLY A 129 8.67 -4.84 4.10
CA GLY A 129 7.81 -3.91 3.38
C GLY A 129 8.56 -2.87 2.55
N MET A 130 7.96 -2.46 1.44
CA MET A 130 8.36 -1.33 0.62
C MET A 130 7.15 -0.41 0.40
N GLN A 131 7.38 0.90 0.39
CA GLN A 131 6.33 1.91 0.23
C GLN A 131 6.76 2.93 -0.85
N PHE A 132 5.89 3.13 -1.84
CA PHE A 132 6.11 4.05 -2.95
C PHE A 132 4.90 4.93 -3.18
N ILE A 133 5.12 6.25 -3.22
CA ILE A 133 4.14 7.20 -3.76
C ILE A 133 4.40 7.36 -5.25
N VAL A 134 3.36 7.19 -6.06
CA VAL A 134 3.40 7.16 -7.51
C VAL A 134 2.39 8.16 -8.07
N THR A 135 2.89 9.21 -8.71
CA THR A 135 2.03 10.24 -9.32
C THR A 135 2.24 10.34 -10.82
N GLY A 136 1.19 10.71 -11.54
CA GLY A 136 1.20 10.81 -13.00
C GLY A 136 0.06 11.66 -13.54
N SER A 137 -0.07 11.72 -14.87
CA SER A 137 -1.16 12.45 -15.50
C SER A 137 -2.51 11.79 -15.18
N GLY A 138 -3.25 12.36 -14.23
CA GLY A 138 -4.53 11.82 -13.81
C GLY A 138 -4.43 10.68 -12.79
N LEU A 139 -3.24 10.47 -12.20
CA LEU A 139 -2.99 9.38 -11.27
C LEU A 139 -2.34 9.92 -9.99
N ASP A 140 -2.94 9.59 -8.86
CA ASP A 140 -2.32 9.61 -7.55
C ASP A 140 -2.42 8.21 -6.96
N ALA A 141 -1.30 7.62 -6.53
CA ALA A 141 -1.28 6.23 -6.12
C ALA A 141 -0.20 5.93 -5.08
N GLU A 142 -0.45 4.90 -4.29
CA GLU A 142 0.48 4.29 -3.35
C GLU A 142 0.64 2.80 -3.65
N PHE A 143 1.88 2.32 -3.61
CA PHE A 143 2.18 0.92 -3.39
C PHE A 143 2.68 0.75 -1.96
N CYS A 144 2.00 -0.06 -1.16
CA CYS A 144 2.57 -0.63 0.04
C CYS A 144 2.58 -2.16 -0.04
N VAL A 145 3.74 -2.70 -0.33
CA VAL A 145 3.93 -4.11 -0.67
C VAL A 145 5.01 -4.74 0.20
N LYS A 146 5.16 -6.06 0.14
CA LYS A 146 6.24 -6.83 0.76
C LYS A 146 7.04 -7.51 -0.34
N ILE A 147 8.33 -7.64 -0.09
CA ILE A 147 9.21 -8.37 -1.01
C ILE A 147 8.81 -9.85 -0.99
N ASP A 148 8.40 -10.39 -2.13
CA ASP A 148 8.09 -11.81 -2.30
C ASP A 148 9.32 -12.58 -2.76
N GLU A 149 10.05 -12.02 -3.73
CA GLU A 149 11.29 -12.57 -4.26
C GLU A 149 12.44 -11.57 -4.14
N TYR A 150 13.62 -12.07 -3.77
CA TYR A 150 14.84 -11.27 -3.62
C TYR A 150 15.94 -11.86 -4.50
N HIS A 151 16.51 -11.03 -5.39
CA HIS A 151 17.51 -11.44 -6.38
C HIS A 151 18.87 -10.75 -6.18
#